data_AF-A0A9P8N5F1-F1
#
_entry.id   AF-A0A9P8N5F1-F1
#
_cell.length_a   1.000
_cell.length_b   1.000
_cell.length_c   1.000
_cell.angle_alpha   90.00
_cell.angle_beta   90.00
_cell.angle_gamma   90.00
#
_symmetry.space_group_name_H-M   'P 1'
#
loop_
_entity.id
_entity.type
_entity.pdbx_description
1 polymer ?
#
loop_
_entity_poly.entity_id
_entity_poly.type
_entity_poly.pdbx_seq_one_letter_code
_entity_poly.pdbx_strand_id
1 'polypeptide(L)'
;MSLLRRAKLALSGKQAHVDPHCWRLPSSYSTTTKGRNPTVIPDPSIFANAHVPNHTVTGDEEALHLYPDTGHAALHLALLECFHKLRLSARELAWTLLLRVAVDRFMAWWSSVDLVLQHASAYSHRAGPEAAVQLTKEYLPPLDVLLVWYAFMLNVDAYLAACRARERQVPGLQSLSFPWLAIRDAIDFDTMSFHLPRGAQTLFSTLSGQRADILTYLESPPAYSDKRPMPYSGYGRLPYKAH
;
A
#
# COMPACT_ATOMS: atom_id res chain seq x y z
N MET A 1 45.78 -20.10 15.63
CA MET A 1 44.36 -20.45 15.39
C MET A 1 43.55 -19.18 15.55
N SER A 2 43.11 -18.64 14.41
CA SER A 2 42.70 -17.24 14.21
C SER A 2 41.18 -17.12 14.10
N LEU A 3 40.63 -16.22 14.93
CA LEU A 3 39.62 -15.20 14.63
C LEU A 3 38.23 -15.60 14.06
N LEU A 4 37.27 -15.82 14.95
CA LEU A 4 35.88 -15.40 14.72
C LEU A 4 35.77 -13.89 15.02
N ARG A 5 35.81 -13.06 13.97
CA ARG A 5 35.50 -11.62 14.07
C ARG A 5 33.99 -11.44 14.26
N ARG A 6 33.57 -11.39 15.51
CA ARG A 6 32.25 -10.85 15.90
C ARG A 6 32.30 -9.35 15.62
N ALA A 7 31.64 -8.89 14.56
CA ALA A 7 31.41 -7.47 14.33
C ALA A 7 30.48 -6.94 15.42
N LYS A 8 31.05 -6.62 16.59
CA LYS A 8 30.43 -5.71 17.54
C LYS A 8 30.39 -4.35 16.84
N LEU A 9 29.24 -4.01 16.25
CA LEU A 9 28.89 -2.62 16.08
C LEU A 9 28.82 -2.03 17.48
N ALA A 10 29.89 -1.37 17.89
CA ALA A 10 29.88 -0.51 19.05
C ALA A 10 28.96 0.66 18.73
N LEU A 11 27.67 0.50 19.02
CA LEU A 11 26.81 1.64 19.29
C LEU A 11 27.49 2.38 20.45
N SER A 12 28.08 3.53 20.14
CA SER A 12 28.62 4.44 21.14
C SER A 12 27.53 4.66 22.19
N GLY A 13 27.79 4.21 23.42
CA GLY A 13 26.84 4.16 24.54
C GLY A 13 26.37 5.52 25.07
N LYS A 14 26.36 6.55 24.24
CA LYS A 14 25.94 7.91 24.57
C LYS A 14 24.55 8.28 24.05
N GLN A 15 23.95 7.51 23.14
CA GLN A 15 22.69 7.90 22.48
C GLN A 15 21.42 7.24 23.04
N ALA A 16 21.54 6.22 23.91
CA ALA A 16 20.40 5.45 24.41
C ALA A 16 19.43 6.26 25.30
N HIS A 17 19.83 7.45 25.74
CA HIS A 17 19.02 8.37 26.56
C HIS A 17 18.54 9.62 25.76
N VAL A 18 18.73 9.64 24.45
CA VAL A 18 18.31 10.78 23.61
C VAL A 18 16.97 10.45 22.96
N ASP A 19 16.06 11.44 22.98
CA ASP A 19 14.79 11.42 22.24
C ASP A 19 14.98 10.77 20.86
N PRO A 20 14.23 9.70 20.54
CA PRO A 20 14.28 9.01 19.25
C PRO A 20 14.15 9.95 18.04
N HIS A 21 13.46 11.08 18.18
CA HIS A 21 13.29 12.08 17.13
C HIS A 21 14.53 12.95 16.88
N CYS A 22 15.51 12.91 17.77
CA CYS A 22 16.79 13.63 17.66
C CYS A 22 17.94 12.73 17.19
N TRP A 23 17.66 11.51 16.76
CA TRP A 23 18.68 10.62 16.23
C TRP A 23 19.26 11.18 14.92
N ARG A 24 20.51 11.64 15.01
CA ARG A 24 21.31 11.93 13.82
C ARG A 24 21.86 10.63 13.27
N LEU A 25 21.15 10.06 12.31
CA LEU A 25 21.63 8.90 11.57
C LEU A 25 22.88 9.28 10.77
N PRO A 26 23.91 8.42 10.70
CA PRO A 26 25.09 8.67 9.87
C PRO A 26 24.67 8.92 8.42
N SER A 27 25.26 9.93 7.77
CA SER A 27 24.88 10.34 6.39
C SER A 27 25.27 9.33 5.31
N SER A 28 25.93 8.24 5.69
CA SER A 28 26.39 7.20 4.77
C SER A 28 26.20 5.83 5.39
N TYR A 29 25.22 5.10 4.87
CA TYR A 29 25.12 3.66 5.07
C TYR A 29 26.13 2.99 4.15
N SER A 30 26.99 2.12 4.69
CA SER A 30 27.79 1.22 3.85
C SER A 30 26.81 0.30 3.11
N THR A 31 26.66 0.51 1.81
CA THR A 31 25.93 -0.42 0.96
C THR A 31 26.69 -1.74 0.97
N THR A 32 26.08 -2.79 1.51
CA THR A 32 26.61 -4.14 1.37
C THR A 32 26.74 -4.44 -0.12
N THR A 33 27.96 -4.82 -0.49
CA THR A 33 28.38 -5.27 -1.81
C THR A 33 27.42 -6.31 -2.37
N LYS A 34 27.20 -6.25 -3.70
CA LYS A 34 26.41 -7.15 -4.56
C LYS A 34 26.26 -8.58 -3.99
N GLY A 35 25.21 -8.76 -3.21
CA GLY A 35 24.67 -10.03 -2.77
C GLY A 35 23.17 -9.80 -2.62
N ARG A 36 22.36 -10.62 -3.28
CA ARG A 36 20.90 -10.59 -3.16
C ARG A 36 20.60 -10.92 -1.70
N ASN A 37 20.48 -9.91 -0.83
CA ASN A 37 20.07 -10.10 0.55
C ASN A 37 18.67 -10.71 0.49
N PRO A 38 18.48 -12.00 0.83
CA PRO A 38 17.16 -12.60 0.79
C PRO A 38 16.28 -11.87 1.80
N THR A 39 15.04 -11.56 1.43
CA THR A 39 14.08 -11.03 2.37
C THR A 39 13.88 -12.06 3.49
N VAL A 40 14.15 -11.63 4.72
CA VAL A 40 13.96 -12.48 5.90
C VAL A 40 12.47 -12.46 6.22
N ILE A 41 11.81 -13.59 6.02
CA ILE A 41 10.40 -13.79 6.34
C ILE A 41 10.29 -13.96 7.86
N PRO A 42 9.61 -13.04 8.58
CA PRO A 42 9.32 -13.25 9.99
C PRO A 42 8.30 -14.39 10.15
N ASP A 43 8.29 -15.04 11.32
CA ASP A 43 7.36 -16.14 11.60
C ASP A 43 5.91 -15.71 11.32
N PRO A 44 5.12 -16.49 10.54
CA PRO A 44 3.76 -16.11 10.15
C PRO A 44 2.82 -15.76 11.32
N SER A 45 3.10 -16.24 12.54
CA SER A 45 2.34 -15.89 13.75
C SER A 45 2.33 -14.39 14.05
N ILE A 46 3.33 -13.63 13.60
CA ILE A 46 3.41 -12.18 13.80
C ILE A 46 2.23 -11.42 13.13
N PHE A 47 1.67 -11.98 12.05
CA PHE A 47 0.59 -11.35 11.29
C PHE A 47 -0.81 -11.64 11.85
N ALA A 48 -0.93 -12.48 12.89
CA ALA A 48 -2.22 -12.88 13.46
C ALA A 48 -3.04 -11.68 13.97
N ASN A 49 -2.37 -10.63 14.47
CA ASN A 49 -2.97 -9.49 15.15
C ASN A 49 -3.10 -8.21 14.29
N ALA A 50 -2.98 -8.29 12.97
CA ALA A 50 -3.11 -7.12 12.07
C ALA A 50 -4.58 -6.62 11.94
N HIS A 51 -5.25 -6.37 13.06
CA HIS A 51 -6.61 -5.87 13.20
C HIS A 51 -6.65 -4.36 13.47
N VAL A 52 -7.30 -3.58 12.59
CA VAL A 52 -7.60 -2.17 12.93
C VAL A 52 -8.71 -2.17 13.98
N PRO A 53 -8.52 -1.56 15.17
CA PRO A 53 -9.58 -1.48 16.17
C PRO A 53 -10.80 -0.74 15.60
N ASN A 54 -12.01 -1.29 15.81
CA ASN A 54 -13.24 -0.57 15.50
C ASN A 54 -13.44 0.54 16.54
N HIS A 55 -13.65 1.79 16.10
CA HIS A 55 -13.80 2.97 16.98
C HIS A 55 -15.10 3.01 17.82
N THR A 56 -15.83 1.90 17.98
CA THR A 56 -17.14 1.86 18.64
C THR A 56 -17.11 1.45 20.11
N VAL A 57 -15.93 1.19 20.69
CA VAL A 57 -15.83 0.96 22.14
C VAL A 57 -15.76 2.32 22.84
N THR A 58 -16.92 2.77 23.30
CA THR A 58 -17.07 3.84 24.30
C THR A 58 -16.33 3.42 25.56
N GLY A 59 -15.08 3.85 25.74
CA GLY A 59 -14.42 3.79 27.06
C GLY A 59 -12.91 3.57 27.11
N ASP A 60 -12.28 3.00 26.09
CA ASP A 60 -10.89 2.54 26.25
C ASP A 60 -9.88 3.41 25.48
N GLU A 61 -9.30 4.40 26.15
CA GLU A 61 -8.06 5.07 25.69
C GLU A 61 -6.91 4.06 25.45
N GLU A 62 -7.01 2.83 25.99
CA GLU A 62 -6.11 1.70 25.73
C GLU A 62 -6.20 1.16 24.30
N ALA A 63 -7.37 1.21 23.63
CA ALA A 63 -7.53 0.69 22.27
C ALA A 63 -6.77 1.52 21.23
N LEU A 64 -6.61 2.83 21.46
CA LEU A 64 -5.79 3.73 20.64
C LEU A 64 -4.28 3.51 20.87
N HIS A 65 -3.87 3.04 22.06
CA HIS A 65 -2.47 2.70 22.35
C HIS A 65 -2.05 1.33 21.80
N LEU A 66 -3.01 0.52 21.34
CA LEU A 66 -2.77 -0.82 20.77
C LEU A 66 -2.43 -0.79 19.27
N TYR A 67 -2.57 0.35 18.59
CA TYR A 67 -2.32 0.49 17.16
C TYR A 67 -1.31 1.61 16.88
N PRO A 68 -0.29 1.39 16.01
CA PRO A 68 0.02 0.14 15.35
C PRO A 68 0.72 -0.87 16.29
N ASP A 69 0.35 -2.15 16.20
CA ASP A 69 1.09 -3.23 16.84
C ASP A 69 2.16 -3.83 15.91
N THR A 70 2.91 -4.81 16.43
CA THR A 70 3.95 -5.50 15.66
C THR A 70 3.39 -6.21 14.42
N GLY A 71 2.16 -6.74 14.48
CA GLY A 71 1.54 -7.43 13.36
C GLY A 71 1.15 -6.49 12.23
N HIS A 72 0.65 -5.29 12.55
CA HIS A 72 0.42 -4.23 11.56
C HIS A 72 1.72 -3.79 10.90
N ALA A 73 2.77 -3.56 11.69
CA ALA A 73 4.07 -3.17 11.15
C ALA A 73 4.63 -4.28 10.24
N ALA A 74 4.54 -5.54 10.65
CA ALA A 74 4.98 -6.67 9.84
C ALA A 74 4.19 -6.78 8.53
N LEU A 75 2.86 -6.67 8.58
CA LEU A 75 2.00 -6.73 7.40
C LEU A 75 2.28 -5.58 6.43
N HIS A 76 2.52 -4.39 6.96
CA HIS A 76 2.91 -3.23 6.18
C HIS A 76 4.21 -3.50 5.40
N LEU A 77 5.21 -4.09 6.05
CA LEU A 77 6.47 -4.49 5.41
C LEU A 77 6.27 -5.60 4.37
N ALA A 78 5.39 -6.57 4.65
CA ALA A 78 5.05 -7.62 3.69
C ALA A 78 4.40 -7.05 2.41
N LEU A 79 3.48 -6.09 2.56
CA LEU A 79 2.87 -5.39 1.42
C LEU A 79 3.91 -4.59 0.61
N LEU A 80 4.82 -3.89 1.30
CA LEU A 80 5.93 -3.18 0.64
C LEU A 80 6.85 -4.12 -0.14
N GLU A 81 7.09 -5.34 0.36
CA GLU A 81 7.84 -6.37 -0.37
C GLU A 81 7.08 -6.85 -1.62
N CYS A 82 5.75 -7.00 -1.54
CA CYS A 82 4.94 -7.29 -2.74
C CYS A 82 5.06 -6.18 -3.79
N PHE A 83 5.03 -4.90 -3.37
CA PHE A 83 5.26 -3.77 -4.28
C PHE A 83 6.67 -3.75 -4.85
N HIS A 84 7.68 -4.10 -4.05
CA HIS A 84 9.05 -4.24 -4.52
C HIS A 84 9.16 -5.30 -5.62
N LYS A 85 8.54 -6.47 -5.43
CA LYS A 85 8.51 -7.52 -6.46
C LYS A 85 7.76 -7.11 -7.71
N LEU A 86 6.63 -6.42 -7.57
CA LEU A 86 5.92 -5.84 -8.71
C LEU A 86 6.85 -4.92 -9.53
N ARG A 87 7.61 -4.07 -8.83
CA ARG A 87 8.62 -3.21 -9.46
C ARG A 87 9.75 -4.00 -10.11
N LEU A 88 10.21 -5.11 -9.54
CA LEU A 88 11.24 -5.95 -10.16
C LEU A 88 10.72 -6.67 -11.42
N SER A 89 9.46 -7.09 -11.42
CA SER A 89 8.80 -7.68 -12.59
C SER A 89 8.61 -6.67 -13.72
N ALA A 90 8.41 -5.40 -13.39
CA ALA A 90 8.45 -4.31 -14.35
C ALA A 90 9.90 -3.91 -14.63
N ARG A 91 10.44 -4.28 -15.79
CA ARG A 91 11.76 -3.80 -16.25
C ARG A 91 11.87 -2.27 -16.06
N GLU A 92 13.04 -1.73 -15.74
CA GLU A 92 13.19 -0.31 -15.33
C GLU A 92 12.51 0.71 -16.27
N LEU A 93 12.57 0.48 -17.59
CA LEU A 93 11.93 1.32 -18.62
C LEU A 93 10.39 1.26 -18.59
N ALA A 94 9.83 0.12 -18.16
CA ALA A 94 8.40 -0.14 -18.09
C ALA A 94 7.78 0.31 -16.75
N TRP A 95 8.59 0.62 -15.74
CA TRP A 95 8.09 1.06 -14.43
C TRP A 95 7.25 2.34 -14.52
N THR A 96 7.70 3.32 -15.31
CA THR A 96 6.94 4.57 -15.54
C THR A 96 5.60 4.29 -16.21
N LEU A 97 5.57 3.37 -17.18
CA LEU A 97 4.33 2.95 -17.84
C LEU A 97 3.41 2.23 -16.85
N LEU A 98 3.95 1.31 -16.05
CA LEU A 98 3.20 0.61 -15.00
C LEU A 98 2.52 1.61 -14.07
N LEU A 99 3.25 2.61 -13.56
CA LEU A 99 2.66 3.61 -12.65
C LEU A 99 1.54 4.40 -13.30
N ARG A 100 1.68 4.79 -14.58
CA ARG A 100 0.62 5.49 -15.31
C ARG A 100 -0.64 4.61 -15.44
N VAL A 101 -0.46 3.36 -15.86
CA VAL A 101 -1.55 2.39 -16.00
C VAL A 101 -2.19 2.09 -14.64
N ALA A 102 -1.40 1.95 -13.58
CA ALA A 102 -1.88 1.70 -12.23
C ALA A 102 -2.76 2.85 -11.71
N VAL A 103 -2.39 4.11 -11.99
CA VAL A 103 -3.20 5.27 -11.64
C VAL A 103 -4.52 5.27 -12.41
N ASP A 104 -4.50 4.99 -13.71
CA ASP A 104 -5.73 4.90 -14.51
C ASP A 104 -6.64 3.77 -14.01
N ARG A 105 -6.05 2.61 -13.65
CA ARG A 105 -6.75 1.47 -13.04
C ARG A 105 -7.33 1.80 -11.68
N PHE A 106 -6.59 2.52 -10.84
CA PHE A 106 -7.08 3.03 -9.57
C PHE A 106 -8.24 3.98 -9.76
N MET A 107 -8.18 4.93 -10.71
CA MET A 107 -9.27 5.86 -10.96
C MET A 107 -10.54 5.15 -11.46
N ALA A 108 -10.40 4.12 -12.29
CA ALA A 108 -11.52 3.28 -12.73
C ALA A 108 -12.16 2.54 -11.56
N TRP A 109 -11.35 1.86 -10.73
CA TRP A 109 -11.85 1.18 -9.53
C TRP A 109 -12.47 2.16 -8.53
N TRP A 110 -11.81 3.28 -8.26
CA TRP A 110 -12.28 4.33 -7.36
C TRP A 110 -13.65 4.81 -7.79
N SER A 111 -13.87 5.06 -9.09
CA SER A 111 -15.15 5.51 -9.63
C SER A 111 -16.31 4.53 -9.40
N SER A 112 -16.01 3.24 -9.19
CA SER A 112 -16.98 2.17 -8.92
C SER A 112 -16.93 1.62 -7.49
N VAL A 113 -16.26 2.33 -6.57
CA VAL A 113 -16.07 1.85 -5.18
C VAL A 113 -17.39 1.73 -4.42
N ASP A 114 -18.41 2.51 -4.77
CA ASP A 114 -19.78 2.38 -4.25
C ASP A 114 -20.38 1.01 -4.55
N LEU A 115 -20.21 0.51 -5.77
CA LEU A 115 -20.70 -0.81 -6.17
C LEU A 115 -19.96 -1.93 -5.41
N VAL A 116 -18.65 -1.75 -5.18
CA VAL A 116 -17.85 -2.69 -4.37
C VAL A 116 -18.38 -2.74 -2.94
N LEU A 117 -18.61 -1.58 -2.32
CA LEU A 117 -19.09 -1.49 -0.94
C LEU A 117 -20.53 -1.99 -0.79
N GLN A 118 -21.41 -1.71 -1.75
CA GLN A 118 -22.77 -2.23 -1.79
C GLN A 118 -22.79 -3.76 -1.93
N HIS A 119 -21.93 -4.32 -2.78
CA HIS A 119 -21.83 -5.78 -2.91
C HIS A 119 -21.22 -6.39 -1.64
N ALA A 120 -20.20 -5.77 -1.05
CA ALA A 120 -19.64 -6.25 0.21
C ALA A 120 -20.68 -6.27 1.35
N SER A 121 -21.50 -5.21 1.47
CA SER A 121 -22.51 -5.09 2.51
C SER A 121 -23.70 -6.04 2.33
N ALA A 122 -24.10 -6.32 1.09
CA ALA A 122 -25.16 -7.27 0.77
C ALA A 122 -24.82 -8.71 1.20
N TYR A 123 -23.53 -9.07 1.23
CA TYR A 123 -23.08 -10.38 1.68
C TYR A 123 -22.64 -10.41 3.15
N SER A 124 -22.56 -9.25 3.81
CA SER A 124 -22.23 -9.12 5.23
C SER A 124 -23.48 -9.13 6.14
N HIS A 125 -24.46 -9.99 5.86
CA HIS A 125 -25.70 -10.17 6.65
C HIS A 125 -25.49 -10.60 8.12
N ARG A 126 -24.24 -10.65 8.61
CA ARG A 126 -23.89 -11.06 9.98
C ARG A 126 -23.18 -9.98 10.80
N ALA A 127 -22.85 -8.83 10.22
CA ALA A 127 -22.23 -7.72 10.95
C ALA A 127 -23.32 -6.71 11.34
N GLY A 128 -23.44 -6.40 12.64
CA GLY A 128 -24.44 -5.45 13.14
C GLY A 128 -24.28 -4.04 12.55
N PRO A 129 -25.26 -3.15 12.77
CA PRO A 129 -25.35 -1.82 12.14
C PRO A 129 -24.18 -0.85 12.40
N GLU A 130 -23.25 -1.20 13.30
CA GLU A 130 -22.09 -0.37 13.70
C GLU A 130 -20.72 -0.92 13.24
N ALA A 131 -20.68 -2.04 12.52
CA ALA A 131 -19.39 -2.56 12.05
C ALA A 131 -18.81 -1.66 10.96
N ALA A 132 -17.59 -1.16 11.16
CA ALA A 132 -16.82 -0.52 10.09
C ALA A 132 -16.79 -1.47 8.87
N VAL A 133 -17.04 -0.94 7.67
CA VAL A 133 -17.06 -1.75 6.46
C VAL A 133 -15.64 -2.24 6.18
N GLN A 134 -15.36 -3.47 6.60
CA GLN A 134 -14.11 -4.16 6.28
C GLN A 134 -14.30 -4.95 4.99
N LEU A 135 -13.53 -4.62 3.96
CA LEU A 135 -13.49 -5.44 2.75
C LEU A 135 -12.88 -6.80 3.10
N THR A 136 -13.49 -7.87 2.61
CA THR A 136 -12.86 -9.19 2.57
C THR A 136 -11.95 -9.31 1.34
N LYS A 137 -11.11 -10.35 1.29
CA LYS A 137 -10.20 -10.57 0.15
C LYS A 137 -10.89 -10.69 -1.21
N GLU A 138 -12.18 -11.06 -1.23
CA GLU A 138 -12.98 -11.17 -2.46
C GLU A 138 -13.34 -9.81 -3.09
N TYR A 139 -13.10 -8.72 -2.36
CA TYR A 139 -13.39 -7.35 -2.79
C TYR A 139 -12.13 -6.49 -2.97
N LEU A 140 -10.94 -7.08 -2.79
CA LEU A 140 -9.70 -6.35 -2.97
C LEU A 140 -9.49 -5.94 -4.43
N PRO A 141 -8.94 -4.76 -4.69
CA PRO A 141 -8.44 -4.45 -6.02
C PRO A 141 -7.07 -5.14 -6.28
N PRO A 142 -6.61 -5.18 -7.53
CA PRO A 142 -5.27 -5.66 -7.91
C PRO A 142 -4.12 -4.96 -7.18
N LEU A 143 -2.95 -5.63 -7.12
CA LEU A 143 -1.79 -5.17 -6.35
C LEU A 143 -1.30 -3.77 -6.74
N ASP A 144 -1.32 -3.43 -8.03
CA ASP A 144 -0.94 -2.11 -8.53
C ASP A 144 -1.96 -1.02 -8.17
N VAL A 145 -3.24 -1.37 -8.05
CA VAL A 145 -4.28 -0.46 -7.57
C VAL A 145 -4.14 -0.26 -6.06
N LEU A 146 -3.84 -1.33 -5.31
CA LEU A 146 -3.46 -1.24 -3.89
C LEU A 146 -2.23 -0.37 -3.68
N LEU A 147 -1.23 -0.43 -4.57
CA LEU A 147 -0.06 0.45 -4.54
C LEU A 147 -0.46 1.93 -4.61
N VAL A 148 -1.33 2.29 -5.56
CA VAL A 148 -1.80 3.67 -5.72
C VAL A 148 -2.66 4.11 -4.53
N TRP A 149 -3.57 3.25 -4.07
CA TRP A 149 -4.40 3.55 -2.90
C TRP A 149 -3.55 3.77 -1.65
N TYR A 150 -2.61 2.86 -1.40
CA TYR A 150 -1.64 2.96 -0.30
C TYR A 150 -0.87 4.28 -0.37
N ALA A 151 -0.29 4.62 -1.53
CA ALA A 151 0.45 5.86 -1.70
C ALA A 151 -0.43 7.11 -1.54
N PHE A 152 -1.70 7.05 -1.96
CA PHE A 152 -2.64 8.16 -1.85
C PHE A 152 -2.99 8.48 -0.40
N MET A 153 -3.22 7.45 0.44
CA MET A 153 -3.53 7.65 1.86
C MET A 153 -2.36 8.23 2.67
N LEU A 154 -1.12 8.09 2.20
CA LEU A 154 0.04 8.73 2.85
C LEU A 154 -0.06 10.27 2.82
N ASN A 155 -0.85 10.83 1.90
CA ASN A 155 -1.25 12.23 1.94
C ASN A 155 -2.67 12.35 2.54
N VAL A 156 -2.73 12.36 3.87
CA VAL A 156 -3.97 12.30 4.65
C VAL A 156 -4.95 13.40 4.24
N ASP A 157 -4.48 14.65 4.07
CA ASP A 157 -5.35 15.78 3.72
C ASP A 157 -5.98 15.61 2.34
N ALA A 158 -5.17 15.20 1.34
CA ALA A 158 -5.65 14.99 -0.02
C ALA A 158 -6.61 13.79 -0.09
N TYR A 159 -6.30 12.71 0.62
CA TYR A 159 -7.15 11.51 0.69
C TYR A 159 -8.52 11.84 1.31
N LEU A 160 -8.54 12.48 2.48
CA LEU A 160 -9.78 12.84 3.15
C LEU A 160 -10.60 13.86 2.35
N ALA A 161 -9.95 14.81 1.67
CA ALA A 161 -10.64 15.75 0.78
C ALA A 161 -11.33 15.02 -0.40
N ALA A 162 -10.66 14.04 -1.01
CA ALA A 162 -11.23 13.23 -2.09
C ALA A 162 -12.38 12.34 -1.61
N CYS A 163 -12.29 11.77 -0.40
CA CYS A 163 -13.40 11.02 0.20
C CYS A 163 -14.61 11.95 0.46
N ARG A 164 -14.40 13.12 1.07
CA ARG A 164 -15.47 14.12 1.31
C ARG A 164 -16.16 14.57 0.02
N ALA A 165 -15.39 14.77 -1.05
CA ALA A 165 -15.93 15.16 -2.36
C ALA A 165 -16.91 14.12 -2.93
N ARG A 166 -16.86 12.87 -2.43
CA ARG A 166 -17.68 11.75 -2.88
C ARG A 166 -18.71 11.26 -1.86
N GLU A 167 -18.83 11.92 -0.71
CA GLU A 167 -19.70 11.48 0.39
C GLU A 167 -21.17 11.34 -0.03
N ARG A 168 -21.63 12.16 -0.99
CA ARG A 168 -23.02 12.08 -1.51
C ARG A 168 -23.25 10.82 -2.34
N GLN A 169 -22.25 10.38 -3.09
CA GLN A 169 -22.32 9.21 -3.96
C GLN A 169 -21.97 7.92 -3.20
N VAL A 170 -21.05 8.02 -2.24
CA VAL A 170 -20.52 6.89 -1.47
C VAL A 170 -20.56 7.24 0.03
N PRO A 171 -21.72 7.09 0.68
CA PRO A 171 -21.84 7.38 2.11
C PRO A 171 -20.88 6.52 2.93
N GLY A 172 -20.14 7.13 3.86
CA GLY A 172 -19.19 6.41 4.72
C GLY A 172 -17.86 6.06 4.05
N LEU A 173 -17.53 6.61 2.87
CA LEU A 173 -16.24 6.35 2.23
C LEU A 173 -15.05 6.80 3.11
N GLN A 174 -15.24 7.84 3.93
CA GLN A 174 -14.22 8.30 4.89
C GLN A 174 -13.98 7.32 6.04
N SER A 175 -14.97 6.49 6.40
CA SER A 175 -14.83 5.46 7.44
C SER A 175 -14.31 4.12 6.89
N LEU A 176 -14.11 4.01 5.58
CA LEU A 176 -13.47 2.85 4.97
C LEU A 176 -12.00 2.77 5.38
N SER A 177 -11.70 1.86 6.30
CA SER A 177 -10.32 1.54 6.67
C SER A 177 -9.60 0.84 5.51
N PHE A 178 -8.29 1.07 5.38
CA PHE A 178 -7.49 0.26 4.47
C PHE A 178 -7.58 -1.21 4.86
N PRO A 179 -7.80 -2.14 3.90
CA PRO A 179 -8.27 -3.49 4.20
C PRO A 179 -7.12 -4.43 4.58
N TRP A 180 -6.42 -4.12 5.67
CA TRP A 180 -5.24 -4.85 6.15
C TRP A 180 -5.52 -6.36 6.31
N LEU A 181 -6.62 -6.75 6.95
CA LEU A 181 -6.94 -8.17 7.16
C LEU A 181 -7.15 -8.93 5.84
N ALA A 182 -7.85 -8.34 4.89
CA ALA A 182 -8.03 -8.94 3.57
C ALA A 182 -6.71 -9.05 2.82
N ILE A 183 -5.84 -8.04 2.91
CA ILE A 183 -4.51 -8.05 2.30
C ILE A 183 -3.66 -9.17 2.90
N ARG A 184 -3.68 -9.33 4.23
CA ARG A 184 -3.02 -10.44 4.92
C ARG A 184 -3.47 -11.78 4.36
N ASP A 185 -4.77 -11.98 4.21
CA ASP A 185 -5.34 -13.24 3.73
C ASP A 185 -5.12 -13.48 2.21
N ALA A 186 -4.58 -12.50 1.49
CA ALA A 186 -4.20 -12.56 0.09
C ALA A 186 -2.69 -12.66 -0.14
N ILE A 187 -1.87 -12.50 0.90
CA ILE A 187 -0.41 -12.63 0.80
C ILE A 187 0.00 -14.06 1.20
N ASP A 188 0.74 -14.71 0.32
CA ASP A 188 1.55 -15.87 0.69
C ASP A 188 2.81 -15.37 1.39
N PHE A 189 2.93 -15.63 2.69
CA PHE A 189 4.06 -15.16 3.52
C PHE A 189 5.34 -15.96 3.30
N ASP A 190 5.26 -17.20 2.78
CA ASP A 190 6.44 -18.00 2.45
C ASP A 190 7.11 -17.50 1.17
N THR A 191 6.31 -17.03 0.21
CA THR A 191 6.84 -16.48 -1.04
C THR A 191 6.81 -14.96 -1.09
N MET A 192 6.21 -14.28 -0.10
CA MET A 192 5.91 -12.83 -0.08
C MET A 192 5.27 -12.36 -1.40
N SER A 193 4.26 -13.11 -1.86
CA SER A 193 3.56 -12.88 -3.12
C SER A 193 2.08 -12.59 -2.87
N PHE A 194 1.55 -11.58 -3.54
CA PHE A 194 0.13 -11.24 -3.45
C PHE A 194 -0.69 -12.03 -4.47
N HIS A 195 -1.69 -12.76 -4.00
CA HIS A 195 -2.59 -13.57 -4.81
C HIS A 195 -4.01 -13.04 -4.72
N LEU A 196 -4.42 -12.30 -5.76
CA LEU A 196 -5.79 -11.81 -5.84
C LEU A 196 -6.76 -12.98 -6.06
N PRO A 197 -7.80 -13.18 -5.22
CA PRO A 197 -8.79 -14.23 -5.44
C PRO A 197 -9.51 -14.11 -6.78
N ARG A 198 -9.98 -15.24 -7.34
CA ARG A 198 -10.68 -15.23 -8.65
C ARG A 198 -11.94 -14.37 -8.62
N GLY A 199 -12.69 -14.36 -7.52
CA GLY A 199 -13.86 -13.50 -7.35
C GLY A 199 -13.50 -12.02 -7.49
N ALA A 200 -12.47 -11.58 -6.77
CA ALA A 200 -11.95 -10.21 -6.83
C ALA A 200 -11.41 -9.84 -8.23
N GLN A 201 -10.72 -10.77 -8.92
CA GLN A 201 -10.28 -10.57 -10.30
C GLN A 201 -11.47 -10.33 -11.24
N THR A 202 -12.51 -11.18 -11.16
CA THR A 202 -13.71 -11.06 -11.97
C THR A 202 -14.45 -9.75 -11.67
N LEU A 203 -14.62 -9.42 -10.38
CA LEU A 203 -15.26 -8.17 -9.96
C LEU A 203 -14.53 -6.95 -10.53
N PHE A 204 -13.20 -6.89 -10.38
CA PHE A 204 -12.40 -5.80 -10.92
C PHE A 204 -12.57 -5.68 -12.44
N SER A 205 -12.53 -6.79 -13.18
CA SER A 205 -12.72 -6.78 -14.63
C SER A 205 -14.13 -6.37 -15.05
N THR A 206 -15.17 -6.79 -14.33
CA THR A 206 -16.56 -6.38 -14.58
C THR A 206 -16.76 -4.89 -14.35
N LEU A 207 -16.18 -4.33 -13.29
CA LEU A 207 -16.37 -2.91 -12.95
C LEU A 207 -15.55 -1.97 -13.82
N SER A 208 -14.30 -2.35 -14.12
CA SER A 208 -13.35 -1.46 -14.80
C SER A 208 -13.21 -1.71 -16.31
N GLY A 209 -13.65 -2.87 -16.80
CA GLY A 209 -13.34 -3.35 -18.15
C GLY A 209 -11.88 -3.75 -18.35
N GLN A 210 -11.06 -3.77 -17.28
CA GLN A 210 -9.62 -4.00 -17.33
C GLN A 210 -9.24 -5.37 -16.76
N ARG A 211 -8.16 -5.97 -17.28
CA ARG A 211 -7.61 -7.22 -16.75
C ARG A 211 -7.08 -6.99 -15.34
N ALA A 212 -7.13 -8.02 -14.49
CA ALA A 212 -6.61 -7.95 -13.12
C ALA A 212 -5.07 -7.92 -13.06
N ASP A 213 -4.39 -8.56 -14.01
CA ASP A 213 -2.92 -8.58 -14.07
C ASP A 213 -2.37 -7.41 -14.88
N ILE A 214 -1.63 -6.50 -14.21
CA ILE A 214 -1.04 -5.32 -14.86
C ILE A 214 0.04 -5.67 -15.89
N LEU A 215 0.77 -6.78 -15.68
CA LEU A 215 1.94 -7.10 -16.50
C LEU A 215 1.54 -7.39 -17.95
N THR A 216 0.30 -7.83 -18.16
CA THR A 216 -0.28 -8.04 -19.48
C THR A 216 -0.31 -6.77 -20.35
N TYR A 217 -0.44 -5.59 -19.72
CA TYR A 217 -0.38 -4.29 -20.40
C TYR A 217 1.05 -3.84 -20.70
N LEU A 218 2.06 -4.41 -20.03
CA LEU A 218 3.47 -4.15 -20.35
C LEU A 218 3.93 -5.03 -21.52
N GLU A 219 3.41 -6.25 -21.62
CA GLU A 219 3.66 -7.16 -22.74
C GLU A 219 2.90 -6.72 -24.00
N SER A 220 1.71 -6.15 -23.84
CA SER A 220 0.85 -5.66 -24.93
C SER A 220 0.22 -4.31 -24.58
N PRO A 221 0.94 -3.19 -24.75
CA PRO A 221 0.44 -1.86 -24.40
C PRO A 221 -0.82 -1.51 -25.20
N PRO A 222 -1.91 -1.07 -24.54
CA PRO A 222 -3.13 -0.67 -25.23
C PRO A 222 -2.89 0.65 -25.98
N ALA A 223 -3.54 0.86 -27.12
CA ALA A 223 -3.22 1.93 -28.08
C ALA A 223 -3.21 3.38 -27.53
N TYR A 224 -3.73 3.61 -26.31
CA TYR A 224 -3.75 4.91 -25.63
C TYR A 224 -2.56 5.16 -24.70
N SER A 225 -1.70 4.18 -24.43
CA SER A 225 -0.55 4.32 -23.52
C SER A 225 0.54 5.28 -24.01
N ASP A 226 0.57 5.57 -25.31
CA ASP A 226 1.59 6.42 -25.96
C ASP A 226 1.30 7.92 -25.92
N LYS A 227 0.13 8.37 -25.44
CA LYS A 227 -0.36 9.73 -25.73
C LYS A 227 -0.75 10.59 -24.52
N ARG A 228 0.10 10.68 -23.50
CA ARG A 228 0.08 11.85 -22.60
C ARG A 228 1.47 12.45 -22.41
N PRO A 229 1.78 13.63 -22.98
CA PRO A 229 2.92 14.40 -22.53
C PRO A 229 2.73 14.74 -21.04
N MET A 230 3.79 14.58 -20.25
CA MET A 230 3.80 14.95 -18.84
C MET A 230 3.55 16.46 -18.72
N PRO A 231 2.64 16.92 -17.84
CA PRO A 231 2.39 18.36 -17.65
C PRO A 231 3.55 19.13 -17.01
N TYR A 232 4.66 18.47 -16.67
CA TYR A 232 5.79 19.07 -15.94
C TYR A 232 7.02 19.43 -16.79
N SER A 233 6.92 19.46 -18.13
CA SER A 233 8.00 20.01 -18.98
C SER A 233 7.80 21.50 -19.27
N GLY A 234 7.51 22.30 -18.23
CA GLY A 234 7.07 23.69 -18.38
C GLY A 234 7.54 24.66 -17.31
N TYR A 235 8.68 24.43 -16.64
CA TYR A 235 9.36 25.52 -15.92
C TYR A 235 10.43 26.13 -16.82
N GLY A 236 9.93 26.94 -17.77
CA GLY A 236 10.71 27.94 -18.44
C GLY A 236 11.22 28.97 -17.42
N ARG A 237 12.53 29.03 -17.33
CA ARG A 237 13.36 30.15 -16.86
C ARG A 237 12.61 31.50 -16.90
N LEU A 238 12.19 32.01 -15.74
CA LEU A 238 11.75 33.40 -15.61
C LEU A 238 12.98 34.31 -15.78
N PRO A 239 12.94 35.34 -16.64
CA PRO A 239 14.03 36.29 -16.75
C PRO A 239 14.05 37.19 -15.51
N TYR A 240 15.17 37.20 -14.79
CA TYR A 240 15.50 38.27 -13.85
C TYR A 240 15.48 39.60 -14.61
N LYS A 241 14.47 40.44 -14.37
CA LYS A 241 14.55 41.86 -14.68
C LYS A 241 15.25 42.54 -13.51
N ALA A 242 16.46 43.02 -13.76
CA ALA A 242 17.13 43.97 -12.90
C ALA A 242 16.47 45.35 -13.08
N HIS A 243 15.99 45.91 -11.98
CA HIS A 243 15.88 47.35 -11.75
C HIS A 243 16.43 47.62 -10.36
#